data_AF-A0A2S6AN12-F1
#
_entry.id   AF-A0A2S6AN12-F1
#
_cell.length_a   1.000
_cell.length_b   1.000
_cell.length_c   1.000
_cell.angle_alpha   90.00
_cell.angle_beta   90.00
_cell.angle_gamma   90.00
#
_symmetry.space_group_name_H-M   'P 1'
#
loop_
_entity.id
_entity.type
_entity.pdbx_description
1 polymer ?
#
loop_
_entity_poly.entity_id
_entity_poly.type
_entity_poly.pdbx_seq_one_letter_code
_entity_poly.pdbx_strand_id
1 'polypeptide(L)' 'MEEPIEQLPQDDWVDQDLLTKDLARSLLDDEIAAERDRLARIDRGENPADAIASRADLQRRLDAMVAARDRLRSSGQP' A
#
# COMPACT_ATOMS: atom_id res chain seq x y z
N MET A 1 32.51 -32.98 -8.25
CA MET A 1 31.87 -32.79 -9.57
C MET A 1 30.91 -31.63 -9.37
N GLU A 2 31.26 -30.47 -9.89
CA GLU A 2 30.35 -29.32 -9.89
C GLU A 2 29.49 -29.44 -11.15
N GLU A 3 28.18 -29.59 -10.97
CA GLU A 3 27.24 -29.57 -12.08
C GLU A 3 27.21 -28.16 -12.68
N PRO A 4 27.25 -28.01 -14.02
CA PRO A 4 27.17 -26.70 -14.65
C PRO A 4 25.81 -26.07 -14.34
N ILE A 5 25.81 -24.90 -13.73
CA ILE A 5 24.59 -24.10 -13.57
C ILE A 5 24.20 -23.60 -14.96
N GLU A 6 23.15 -24.18 -15.52
CA GLU A 6 22.58 -23.77 -16.80
C GLU A 6 21.90 -22.40 -16.60
N GLN A 7 22.49 -21.34 -17.17
CA GLN A 7 21.89 -20.01 -17.13
C GLN A 7 20.76 -19.95 -18.15
N LEU A 8 19.52 -19.79 -17.69
CA LEU A 8 18.40 -19.47 -18.56
C LEU A 8 18.64 -18.08 -19.19
N PRO A 9 18.39 -17.90 -20.50
CA PRO A 9 18.67 -16.64 -21.21
C PRO A 9 17.66 -15.52 -20.92
N GLN A 10 16.74 -15.73 -19.99
CA GLN A 10 15.74 -14.76 -19.58
C GLN A 10 16.13 -14.26 -18.19
N ASP A 11 16.28 -12.95 -18.04
CA ASP A 11 16.22 -12.35 -16.72
C ASP A 11 14.80 -12.56 -16.19
N ASP A 12 14.58 -13.53 -15.30
CA ASP A 12 13.30 -13.84 -14.63
C ASP A 12 12.69 -12.65 -13.85
N TRP A 13 13.30 -11.47 -13.97
CA TRP A 13 13.06 -10.26 -13.18
C TRP A 13 12.49 -9.12 -14.04
N VAL A 14 12.40 -9.28 -15.37
CA VAL A 14 11.97 -8.20 -16.29
C VAL A 14 10.45 -8.05 -16.33
N ASP A 15 9.69 -9.13 -16.07
CA ASP A 15 8.22 -9.12 -16.06
C ASP A 15 7.61 -8.82 -14.67
N GLN A 16 8.42 -8.45 -13.67
CA GLN A 16 7.87 -7.81 -12.48
C GLN A 16 7.54 -6.36 -12.84
N ASP A 17 6.33 -6.13 -13.34
CA ASP A 17 5.71 -4.81 -13.32
C ASP A 17 5.47 -4.42 -11.84
N LEU A 18 6.57 -4.05 -11.17
CA LEU A 18 6.62 -3.49 -9.84
C LEU A 18 5.85 -2.18 -9.90
N LEU A 19 4.55 -2.24 -9.56
CA LEU A 19 3.60 -1.13 -9.47
C LEU A 19 4.14 0.17 -10.05
N THR A 20 3.80 0.48 -11.31
CA THR A 20 4.12 1.79 -11.88
C THR A 20 3.74 2.91 -10.90
N LYS A 21 4.50 4.02 -10.89
CA LYS A 21 4.26 5.11 -9.92
C LYS A 21 2.80 5.57 -9.89
N ASP A 22 2.12 5.52 -11.03
CA ASP A 22 0.72 5.88 -11.16
C ASP A 22 -0.22 4.80 -10.61
N LEU A 23 0.05 3.52 -10.86
CA LEU A 23 -0.70 2.42 -10.26
C LEU A 23 -0.53 2.39 -8.74
N ALA A 24 0.70 2.55 -8.24
CA ALA A 24 0.98 2.66 -6.81
C ALA A 24 0.22 3.83 -6.16
N ARG A 25 0.12 4.97 -6.88
CA ARG A 25 -0.62 6.14 -6.42
C ARG A 25 -2.13 5.86 -6.35
N SER A 26 -2.70 5.24 -7.37
CA SER A 26 -4.13 4.87 -7.39
C SER A 26 -4.47 3.93 -6.24
N LEU A 27 -3.68 2.87 -6.05
CA LEU A 27 -3.88 1.91 -4.98
C LEU A 27 -3.77 2.56 -3.59
N LEU A 28 -2.85 3.51 -3.42
CA LEU A 28 -2.74 4.25 -2.16
C LEU A 28 -3.95 5.17 -1.91
N ASP A 29 -4.48 5.82 -2.94
CA ASP A 29 -5.69 6.63 -2.80
C ASP A 29 -6.92 5.77 -2.45
N ASP A 30 -7.05 4.59 -3.06
CA ASP A 30 -8.12 3.63 -2.75
C ASP A 30 -8.01 3.11 -1.30
N GLU A 31 -6.80 2.76 -0.85
CA GLU A 31 -6.59 2.29 0.52
C GLU A 31 -6.85 3.40 1.56
N ILE A 32 -6.48 4.66 1.26
CA ILE A 32 -6.82 5.81 2.10
C ILE A 32 -8.35 5.97 2.23
N ALA A 33 -9.10 5.77 1.15
CA ALA A 33 -10.56 5.82 1.19
C ALA A 33 -11.13 4.68 2.04
N ALA A 34 -10.66 3.45 1.85
CA ALA A 34 -11.09 2.29 2.62
C ALA A 34 -10.81 2.46 4.13
N GLU A 35 -9.66 3.01 4.49
CA GLU A 35 -9.29 3.23 5.90
C GLU A 35 -10.14 4.33 6.55
N ARG A 36 -10.50 5.39 5.81
CA ARG A 36 -11.44 6.42 6.27
C ARG A 36 -12.82 5.82 6.53
N ASP A 37 -13.30 4.97 5.64
CA ASP A 37 -14.59 4.28 5.82
C ASP A 37 -14.56 3.35 7.03
N ARG A 38 -13.44 2.62 7.25
CA ARG A 38 -13.25 1.80 8.46
C ARG A 38 -13.32 2.65 9.73
N LEU A 39 -12.67 3.80 9.78
CA LEU A 39 -12.76 4.73 10.92
C LEU A 39 -14.18 5.26 11.12
N ALA A 40 -14.86 5.67 10.05
CA ALA A 40 -16.23 6.18 10.13
C ALA A 40 -17.21 5.12 10.64
N ARG A 41 -17.03 3.85 10.26
CA ARG A 41 -17.81 2.72 10.79
C ARG A 41 -17.58 2.54 12.29
N ILE A 42 -16.33 2.62 12.74
CA ILE A 42 -16.00 2.55 14.17
C ILE A 42 -16.63 3.71 14.95
N ASP A 43 -16.60 4.92 14.39
CA ASP A 43 -17.21 6.11 14.99
C ASP A 43 -18.74 5.99 15.11
N ARG A 44 -19.39 5.21 14.23
CA ARG A 44 -20.81 4.84 14.34
C ARG A 44 -21.08 3.65 15.27
N GLY A 45 -20.06 3.05 15.87
CA GLY A 45 -20.19 1.86 16.70
C GLY A 45 -20.37 0.55 15.91
N GLU A 46 -20.13 0.55 14.60
CA GLU A 46 -20.23 -0.63 13.72
C GLU A 46 -18.91 -1.45 13.73
N ASN A 47 -18.22 -1.48 14.86
CA ASN A 47 -16.94 -2.16 14.97
C ASN A 47 -17.17 -3.69 15.09
N PRO A 48 -16.57 -4.52 14.22
CA PRO A 48 -16.61 -5.96 14.41
C PRO A 48 -16.01 -6.32 15.77
N ALA A 49 -16.63 -7.26 16.50
CA ALA A 49 -16.13 -7.71 17.81
C ALA A 49 -14.69 -8.24 17.74
N ASP A 50 -14.24 -8.69 16.56
CA ASP A 50 -12.92 -9.24 16.29
C ASP A 50 -11.96 -8.25 15.61
N ALA A 51 -12.21 -6.94 15.74
CA ALA A 51 -11.33 -5.93 15.16
C ALA A 51 -9.90 -6.04 15.74
N ILE A 52 -8.95 -6.44 14.90
CA ILE A 52 -7.53 -6.66 15.27
C ILE A 52 -6.83 -5.34 15.66
N ALA A 53 -7.34 -4.20 15.21
CA ALA A 53 -6.73 -2.89 15.41
C ALA A 53 -7.69 -1.93 16.14
N SER A 54 -7.16 -1.15 17.07
CA SER A 54 -7.94 -0.09 17.73
C SER A 54 -8.18 1.08 16.76
N ARG A 55 -9.20 1.90 17.05
CA ARG A 55 -9.43 3.17 16.34
C ARG A 55 -8.16 4.04 16.25
N ALA A 56 -7.41 4.12 17.35
CA ALA A 56 -6.18 4.89 17.41
C ALA A 56 -5.09 4.34 16.47
N ASP A 57 -5.00 3.01 16.32
CA ASP A 57 -4.06 2.37 15.41
C ASP A 57 -4.41 2.67 13.94
N LEU A 58 -5.70 2.58 13.59
CA LEU A 58 -6.21 2.89 12.26
C LEU A 58 -5.99 4.37 11.90
N GLN A 59 -6.21 5.28 12.84
CA GLN A 59 -5.93 6.70 12.63
C GLN A 59 -4.45 6.94 12.34
N ARG A 60 -3.53 6.35 13.12
CA ARG A 60 -2.09 6.49 12.86
C ARG A 60 -1.68 5.94 11.50
N ARG A 61 -2.27 4.81 11.08
CA ARG A 61 -2.05 4.24 9.74
C ARG A 61 -2.54 5.17 8.63
N LEU A 62 -3.75 5.71 8.78
CA LEU A 62 -4.31 6.67 7.82
C LEU A 62 -3.41 7.90 7.68
N ASP A 63 -2.96 8.48 8.80
CA ASP A 63 -2.08 9.66 8.79
C ASP A 63 -0.76 9.36 8.06
N ALA A 64 -0.18 8.17 8.28
CA ALA A 64 1.03 7.74 7.60
C ALA A 64 0.83 7.58 6.08
N MET A 65 -0.31 7.02 5.65
CA MET A 65 -0.65 6.87 4.23
C MET A 65 -0.86 8.23 3.55
N VAL A 66 -1.59 9.14 4.19
CA VAL A 66 -1.79 10.51 3.69
C VAL A 66 -0.45 11.23 3.55
N ALA A 67 0.41 11.14 4.57
CA ALA A 67 1.74 11.75 4.52
C ALA A 67 2.61 11.14 3.39
N ALA A 68 2.52 9.84 3.14
CA ALA A 68 3.23 9.19 2.03
C ALA A 68 2.73 9.69 0.66
N ARG A 69 1.42 9.81 0.49
CA ARG A 69 0.81 10.35 -0.73
C ARG A 69 1.22 11.80 -0.97
N ASP A 70 1.23 12.61 0.07
CA ASP A 70 1.55 14.03 -0.07
C ASP A 70 3.03 14.22 -0.45
N ARG A 71 3.94 13.40 0.09
CA ARG A 71 5.34 13.32 -0.36
C ARG A 71 5.47 12.93 -1.83
N LEU A 72 4.65 11.97 -2.29
CA LEU A 72 4.58 11.54 -3.71
C LEU A 72 4.01 12.61 -4.65
N ARG A 73 3.29 13.60 -4.12
CA ARG A 73 2.79 14.75 -4.88
C ARG A 73 3.83 15.86 -4.92
N SER A 74 4.49 16.14 -3.80
CA SER A 74 5.54 17.17 -3.75
C SER A 74 6.81 16.80 -4.52
N SER A 75 7.11 15.50 -4.67
CA SER A 75 8.28 15.02 -5.44
C SER A 75 8.04 14.91 -6.95
N GLY A 76 6.80 15.10 -7.41
CA GLY A 76 6.41 15.01 -8.82
C GLY A 76 6.18 16.35 -9.51
N GLN A 77 6.55 17.47 -8.88
CA GLN A 77 6.43 18.81 -9.46
C GLN A 77 7.71 19.16 -10.23
N PRO A 78 7.65 19.50 -11.54
CA PRO A 78 8.80 20.03 -12.28
C PRO A 78 9.23 21.41 -11.78
#